data_AF-A0AA39ZCA8-F1
#
_entry.id   AF-A0AA39ZCA8-F1
#
_cell.length_a   1.000
_cell.length_b   1.000
_cell.length_c   1.000
_cell.angle_alpha   90.00
_cell.angle_beta   90.00
_cell.angle_gamma   90.00
#
_symmetry.space_group_name_H-M   'P 1'
#
loop_
_entity.id
_entity.type
_entity.pdbx_description
1 polymer ?
#
loop_
_entity_poly.entity_id
_entity_poly.type
_entity_poly.pdbx_seq_one_letter_code
_entity_poly.pdbx_strand_id
1 'polypeptide(L)'
;MDGYGIFSAENQTYCWRYGEACDLASSFDFSILGSGHPRKQEYKEACPTVVYSGQGEGISVTLSKLSPFTMVSQTVVSSLLVVLGAAGARAQQRQTLWGQCGGSGWSGPTLCVDGAWCNPQNQWYHQCIPGSGPTTAQPQVPTTTARPTTTLVTSVVASTTTSSGPVVTNPPVNPGTCPNTPSGLGSPVANQLNDPFTFHNGNKVTSKADWACRQREISELLQRYELGTLPPKPSSVTASFSGSTLSISVSEGGRSISFTVSINNRPSGAGPHPAIINFGTMGASLPVPAGVATINFNNDDIAQQQGGSSRGRGKFYDLYGSSHSAGALTAWAWGVSRIVDALELTQAQTGIDPTRLGVTGCSRNGKGAIVAGALEPRIALTLPQESGAGGSGCWRIATWQKNNGQNVQDSTQIVQENVWFSPNFNTYVNNVNQLPFDHHLLAGLIAPRALYVMENVDMEWLGKISTYGCMGIARKQWEALGALDSFGYSQVGGNSHCSFPSSQQGSELNAFIDKFLLRRSGGNTNIFRSTQTHSSFNLNNWSPWAVPSLN
;
A
#
# COMPACT_ATOMS: atom_id res chain seq x y z
N MET A 1 24.08 21.54 -9.16
CA MET A 1 22.98 22.47 -9.47
C MET A 1 22.37 22.85 -8.13
N ASP A 2 22.67 24.04 -7.63
CA ASP A 2 22.13 24.55 -6.38
C ASP A 2 20.69 24.98 -6.62
N GLY A 3 19.74 24.11 -6.26
CA GLY A 3 18.31 24.37 -6.41
C GLY A 3 17.72 24.95 -5.13
N TYR A 4 16.99 26.07 -5.26
CA TYR A 4 16.11 26.58 -4.21
C TYR A 4 14.67 26.12 -4.51
N GLY A 5 13.95 25.69 -3.48
CA GLY A 5 12.52 25.40 -3.54
C GLY A 5 11.71 26.52 -2.90
N ILE A 6 10.60 26.91 -3.52
CA ILE A 6 9.63 27.88 -2.96
C ILE A 6 8.28 27.18 -2.81
N PHE A 7 7.67 27.31 -1.64
CA PHE A 7 6.28 26.91 -1.42
C PHE A 7 5.56 27.97 -0.57
N SER A 8 4.25 28.14 -0.82
CA SER A 8 3.39 29.11 -0.16
C SER A 8 2.23 28.42 0.54
N ALA A 9 2.01 28.75 1.80
CA ALA A 9 0.85 28.38 2.59
C ALA A 9 0.44 29.54 3.50
N GLU A 10 -0.87 29.75 3.66
CA GLU A 10 -1.46 30.71 4.61
C GLU A 10 -0.82 32.12 4.57
N ASN A 11 -0.75 32.71 3.37
CA ASN A 11 -0.21 34.05 3.13
C ASN A 11 1.27 34.27 3.52
N GLN A 12 2.08 33.22 3.67
CA GLN A 12 3.53 33.32 3.79
C GLN A 12 4.27 32.41 2.79
N THR A 13 5.46 32.85 2.38
CA THR A 13 6.32 32.17 1.40
C THR A 13 7.62 31.77 2.07
N TYR A 14 8.00 30.49 1.92
CA TYR A 14 9.20 29.91 2.52
C TYR A 14 10.20 29.47 1.43
N CYS A 15 11.49 29.62 1.70
CA CYS A 15 12.59 29.19 0.84
C CYS A 15 13.54 28.28 1.61
N TRP A 16 14.06 27.23 0.98
CA TRP A 16 15.17 26.45 1.54
C TRP A 16 16.23 26.13 0.46
N ARG A 17 17.46 25.84 0.92
CA ARG A 17 18.61 25.43 0.10
C ARG A 17 18.99 23.99 0.45
N TYR A 18 19.37 23.20 -0.54
CA TYR A 18 19.92 21.86 -0.30
C TYR A 18 21.40 21.95 0.12
N GLY A 19 21.72 21.39 1.30
CA GLY A 19 23.08 21.09 1.75
C GLY A 19 23.72 22.13 2.68
N GLU A 20 23.51 21.98 4.00
CA GLU A 20 24.52 22.17 5.06
C GLU A 20 23.91 21.81 6.42
N ALA A 21 24.64 21.04 7.22
CA ALA A 21 24.29 20.65 8.58
C ALA A 21 24.72 21.74 9.56
N CYS A 22 23.86 22.10 10.52
CA CYS A 22 24.24 22.91 11.68
C CYS A 22 24.32 22.01 12.91
N ASP A 23 25.55 21.60 13.21
CA ASP A 23 25.98 21.11 14.52
C ASP A 23 26.23 22.35 15.41
N LEU A 24 25.73 22.37 16.65
CA LEU A 24 26.28 23.19 17.75
C LEU A 24 25.65 22.75 19.08
N ALA A 25 26.42 21.97 19.83
CA ALA A 25 26.27 21.77 21.26
C ALA A 25 26.99 22.88 22.04
N SER A 26 26.34 23.49 23.04
CA SER A 26 26.95 23.85 24.34
C SER A 26 25.92 24.46 25.31
N SER A 27 25.69 23.74 26.41
CA SER A 27 25.45 24.20 27.81
C SER A 27 24.73 25.53 28.09
N PHE A 28 23.61 25.47 28.82
CA PHE A 28 23.43 26.19 30.10
C PHE A 28 22.32 25.53 30.93
N ASP A 29 22.63 25.30 32.20
CA ASP A 29 21.75 24.79 33.26
C ASP A 29 21.29 25.97 34.13
N PHE A 30 20.00 26.02 34.48
CA PHE A 30 19.52 26.73 35.67
C PHE A 30 18.18 26.16 36.13
N SER A 31 18.20 25.63 37.34
CA SER A 31 17.06 25.15 38.13
C SER A 31 16.44 26.24 39.00
N ILE A 32 15.13 26.08 39.28
CA ILE A 32 14.26 26.62 40.38
C ILE A 32 13.90 28.14 40.31
N LEU A 33 12.68 28.69 40.51
CA LEU A 33 11.44 28.41 41.28
C LEU A 33 10.23 29.15 40.64
N GLY A 34 9.00 28.67 40.85
CA GLY A 34 7.83 29.56 41.12
C GLY A 34 6.72 29.73 40.06
N SER A 35 5.63 28.97 40.24
CA SER A 35 4.20 29.35 40.07
C SER A 35 3.75 30.24 38.88
N GLY A 36 2.96 29.67 37.97
CA GLY A 36 1.99 30.41 37.13
C GLY A 36 1.71 29.80 35.75
N HIS A 37 0.44 29.68 35.37
CA HIS A 37 -0.10 29.13 34.11
C HIS A 37 0.68 29.47 32.81
N PRO A 38 0.76 28.56 31.81
CA PRO A 38 1.38 28.88 30.52
C PRO A 38 0.41 29.66 29.62
N ARG A 39 0.80 30.89 29.24
CA ARG A 39 0.28 31.58 28.05
C ARG A 39 1.26 31.37 26.90
N LYS A 40 0.73 30.98 25.73
CA LYS A 40 1.47 30.86 24.46
C LYS A 40 2.21 32.16 24.14
N GLN A 41 3.49 32.06 23.81
CA GLN A 41 4.25 33.16 23.20
C GLN A 41 5.04 32.59 22.02
N GLU A 42 4.61 32.93 20.81
CA GLU A 42 5.32 32.67 19.56
C GLU A 42 6.53 33.62 19.47
N TYR A 43 7.72 33.08 19.21
CA TYR A 43 8.87 33.86 18.75
C TYR A 43 9.12 33.52 17.28
N LYS A 44 8.83 34.49 16.40
CA LYS A 44 9.27 34.51 15.00
C LYS A 44 10.57 35.31 14.92
N GLU A 45 11.68 34.68 14.60
CA GLU A 45 12.87 35.37 14.08
C GLU A 45 12.92 35.23 12.56
N ALA A 46 13.15 36.35 11.87
CA ALA A 46 13.10 36.50 10.43
C ALA A 46 14.48 36.32 9.80
N CYS A 47 14.59 35.53 8.72
CA CYS A 47 15.76 35.52 7.84
C CYS A 47 15.69 36.67 6.80
N PRO A 48 16.84 37.22 6.35
CA PRO A 48 16.88 38.41 5.51
C PRO A 48 16.47 38.16 4.05
N THR A 49 15.74 39.12 3.48
CA THR A 49 15.33 39.18 2.07
C THR A 49 16.51 39.56 1.17
N VAL A 50 16.80 38.77 0.14
CA VAL A 50 17.77 39.13 -0.91
C VAL A 50 17.02 39.36 -2.23
N VAL A 51 17.10 40.57 -2.77
CA VAL A 51 16.60 40.92 -4.11
C VAL A 51 17.79 41.04 -5.05
N TYR A 52 17.81 40.24 -6.13
CA TYR A 52 18.77 40.38 -7.23
C TYR A 52 18.07 40.96 -8.47
N SER A 53 18.60 42.07 -8.97
CA SER A 53 18.46 42.48 -10.37
C SER A 53 19.85 42.91 -10.88
N GLY A 54 20.42 42.17 -11.84
CA GLY A 54 21.59 42.63 -12.63
C GLY A 54 21.18 43.77 -13.57
N GLN A 55 22.04 44.61 -14.13
CA GLN A 55 23.48 44.54 -14.40
C GLN A 55 24.11 45.94 -14.28
N GLY A 56 25.43 46.02 -14.13
CA GLY A 56 26.23 47.19 -14.51
C GLY A 56 26.76 48.06 -13.37
N GLU A 57 28.07 47.98 -13.17
CA GLU A 57 29.00 49.01 -12.68
C GLU A 57 28.53 50.05 -11.63
N GLY A 58 28.98 49.85 -10.39
CA GLY A 58 29.53 50.93 -9.57
C GLY A 58 28.58 51.79 -8.71
N ILE A 59 29.07 52.06 -7.49
CA ILE A 59 28.83 53.23 -6.62
C ILE A 59 27.79 53.08 -5.49
N SER A 60 28.36 53.15 -4.27
CA SER A 60 27.94 53.78 -3.01
C SER A 60 26.45 54.00 -2.70
N VAL A 61 26.03 53.56 -1.50
CA VAL A 61 24.73 53.91 -0.89
C VAL A 61 24.94 54.57 0.46
N THR A 62 24.37 55.77 0.60
CA THR A 62 24.17 56.48 1.88
C THR A 62 22.71 56.32 2.32
N LEU A 63 22.51 56.15 3.63
CA LEU A 63 21.23 55.92 4.32
C LEU A 63 20.32 57.16 4.36
N SER A 64 19.00 56.94 4.26
CA SER A 64 18.03 57.66 5.09
C SER A 64 16.69 56.93 5.26
N LYS A 65 16.21 56.94 6.51
CA LYS A 65 14.95 56.40 7.05
C LYS A 65 13.73 57.13 6.48
N LEU A 66 12.56 56.48 6.54
CA LEU A 66 11.37 56.99 7.26
C LEU A 66 10.23 55.96 7.28
N SER A 67 9.56 55.88 8.42
CA SER A 67 8.35 55.13 8.77
C SER A 67 7.16 56.10 8.86
N PRO A 68 5.99 55.68 9.40
CA PRO A 68 4.93 54.82 8.84
C PRO A 68 3.59 55.59 8.76
N PHE A 69 2.45 55.00 8.33
CA PHE A 69 1.11 55.16 8.95
C PHE A 69 -0.07 54.51 8.16
N THR A 70 -0.91 53.80 8.94
CA THR A 70 -2.39 53.65 8.92
C THR A 70 -3.14 52.69 7.98
N MET A 71 -4.01 51.91 8.65
CA MET A 71 -5.24 51.19 8.25
C MET A 71 -6.09 51.91 7.17
N VAL A 72 -6.96 51.24 6.39
CA VAL A 72 -8.38 50.94 6.75
C VAL A 72 -9.09 50.19 5.60
N SER A 73 -9.86 49.15 5.98
CA SER A 73 -11.22 48.72 5.57
C SER A 73 -11.75 48.69 4.11
N GLN A 74 -12.23 47.49 3.75
CA GLN A 74 -13.53 47.09 3.17
C GLN A 74 -14.09 47.62 1.82
N THR A 75 -14.23 46.64 0.90
CA THR A 75 -15.43 46.23 0.10
C THR A 75 -16.00 47.07 -1.06
N VAL A 76 -16.69 46.34 -1.96
CA VAL A 76 -17.74 46.75 -2.95
C VAL A 76 -17.18 47.01 -4.37
N VAL A 77 -17.72 46.58 -5.52
CA VAL A 77 -18.80 45.70 -6.00
C VAL A 77 -18.56 45.41 -7.50
N SER A 78 -19.18 44.34 -8.01
CA SER A 78 -19.38 43.93 -9.42
C SER A 78 -19.70 45.01 -10.46
N SER A 79 -19.28 44.76 -11.73
CA SER A 79 -20.07 44.82 -13.01
C SER A 79 -19.09 44.99 -14.19
N LEU A 80 -18.93 44.06 -15.13
CA LEU A 80 -19.75 43.66 -16.31
C LEU A 80 -19.23 44.27 -17.65
N LEU A 81 -18.90 43.37 -18.59
CA LEU A 81 -18.77 43.47 -20.06
C LEU A 81 -17.60 44.27 -20.69
N VAL A 82 -16.88 43.62 -21.62
CA VAL A 82 -16.96 43.84 -23.08
C VAL A 82 -16.13 42.76 -23.80
N VAL A 83 -16.75 42.05 -24.73
CA VAL A 83 -16.10 41.16 -25.71
C VAL A 83 -15.71 42.01 -26.91
N LEU A 84 -14.42 42.00 -27.27
CA LEU A 84 -13.91 42.44 -28.55
C LEU A 84 -12.94 41.38 -29.07
N GLY A 85 -13.35 40.71 -30.15
CA GLY A 85 -12.52 39.75 -30.87
C GLY A 85 -11.43 40.47 -31.67
N ALA A 86 -10.21 39.98 -31.53
CA ALA A 86 -9.11 40.27 -32.44
C ALA A 86 -8.58 38.94 -33.00
N ALA A 87 -8.74 38.75 -34.31
CA ALA A 87 -8.05 37.72 -35.05
C ALA A 87 -6.57 38.09 -35.16
N GLY A 88 -5.75 37.60 -34.22
CA GLY A 88 -4.30 37.68 -34.28
C GLY A 88 -3.71 36.48 -35.03
N ALA A 89 -2.85 36.74 -36.01
CA ALA A 89 -2.01 35.75 -36.64
C ALA A 89 -1.24 34.95 -35.56
N ARG A 90 -1.51 33.65 -35.44
CA ARG A 90 -0.77 32.79 -34.51
C ARG A 90 0.61 32.53 -35.08
N ALA A 91 1.64 33.14 -34.49
CA ALA A 91 2.99 32.61 -34.58
C ALA A 91 2.93 31.12 -34.17
N GLN A 92 3.49 30.22 -34.98
CA GLN A 92 3.61 28.80 -34.61
C GLN A 92 4.56 28.71 -33.42
N GLN A 93 4.00 28.81 -32.22
CA GLN A 93 4.73 28.65 -30.97
C GLN A 93 5.32 27.24 -30.97
N ARG A 94 6.66 27.15 -30.88
CA ARG A 94 7.38 25.89 -30.72
C ARG A 94 7.39 25.50 -29.25
N GLN A 95 7.39 24.20 -28.99
CA GLN A 95 7.38 23.64 -27.65
C GLN A 95 8.80 23.39 -27.15
N THR A 96 9.07 23.70 -25.88
CA THR A 96 10.38 23.51 -25.27
C THR A 96 10.76 22.03 -25.21
N LEU A 97 12.06 21.76 -25.10
CA LEU A 97 12.53 20.42 -24.81
C LEU A 97 11.84 19.88 -23.53
N TRP A 98 11.43 18.61 -23.56
CA TRP A 98 10.64 17.92 -22.53
C TRP A 98 9.20 18.43 -22.36
N GLY A 99 8.76 19.41 -23.15
CA GLY A 99 7.39 19.91 -23.15
C GLY A 99 6.41 18.97 -23.85
N GLN A 100 5.13 19.03 -23.48
CA GLN A 100 4.07 18.26 -24.14
C GLN A 100 3.80 18.81 -25.53
N CYS A 101 3.91 17.96 -26.55
CA CYS A 101 3.76 18.32 -27.96
C CYS A 101 2.60 17.61 -28.65
N GLY A 102 1.80 16.86 -27.90
CA GLY A 102 0.68 16.11 -28.46
C GLY A 102 0.02 15.19 -27.44
N GLY A 103 -0.83 14.31 -27.95
CA GLY A 103 -1.75 13.50 -27.17
C GLY A 103 -3.17 14.06 -27.23
N SER A 104 -4.17 13.19 -27.15
CA SER A 104 -5.54 13.62 -27.39
C SER A 104 -6.08 14.43 -26.20
N GLY A 105 -6.79 15.52 -26.54
CA GLY A 105 -7.10 16.62 -25.64
C GLY A 105 -6.03 17.73 -25.56
N TRP A 106 -4.83 17.56 -26.14
CA TRP A 106 -3.81 18.61 -26.17
C TRP A 106 -4.16 19.74 -27.16
N SER A 107 -4.16 20.98 -26.68
CA SER A 107 -4.44 22.19 -27.47
C SER A 107 -3.26 23.16 -27.61
N GLY A 108 -2.09 22.79 -27.06
CA GLY A 108 -0.88 23.60 -27.10
C GLY A 108 0.01 23.35 -28.32
N PRO A 109 1.23 23.92 -28.33
CA PRO A 109 2.23 23.71 -29.39
C PRO A 109 2.46 22.23 -29.73
N THR A 110 2.48 21.88 -31.02
CA THR A 110 2.74 20.51 -31.49
C THR A 110 4.11 20.33 -32.14
N LEU A 111 4.78 21.43 -32.47
CA LEU A 111 6.12 21.44 -33.06
C LEU A 111 7.16 21.65 -31.97
N CYS A 112 8.14 20.76 -31.87
CA CYS A 112 9.26 20.90 -30.92
C CYS A 112 10.29 21.94 -31.38
N VAL A 113 11.13 22.41 -30.45
CA VAL A 113 12.34 23.17 -30.77
C VAL A 113 13.29 22.38 -31.69
N ASP A 114 14.15 23.08 -32.43
CA ASP A 114 15.08 22.45 -33.38
C ASP A 114 15.98 21.43 -32.67
N GLY A 115 16.18 20.27 -33.30
CA GLY A 115 16.94 19.15 -32.73
C GLY A 115 16.14 18.26 -31.76
N ALA A 116 14.83 18.52 -31.59
CA ALA A 116 13.91 17.66 -30.85
C ALA A 116 12.72 17.24 -31.71
N TRP A 117 12.09 16.12 -31.38
CA TRP A 117 10.90 15.62 -32.06
C TRP A 117 9.83 15.20 -31.07
N CYS A 118 8.58 15.18 -31.52
CA CYS A 118 7.45 14.88 -30.68
C CYS A 118 7.24 13.37 -30.55
N ASN A 119 7.75 12.77 -29.47
CA ASN A 119 7.68 11.33 -29.23
C ASN A 119 6.38 10.93 -28.50
N PRO A 120 5.51 10.10 -29.10
CA PRO A 120 4.30 9.61 -28.43
C PRO A 120 4.67 8.70 -27.24
N GLN A 121 4.36 9.14 -26.02
CA GLN A 121 4.54 8.31 -24.82
C GLN A 121 3.29 7.48 -24.54
N ASN A 122 2.11 8.06 -24.76
CA ASN A 122 0.82 7.40 -24.74
C ASN A 122 -0.22 8.20 -25.55
N GLN A 123 -1.45 7.70 -25.66
CA GLN A 123 -2.52 8.34 -26.44
C GLN A 123 -2.92 9.76 -25.98
N TRP A 124 -2.62 10.15 -24.74
CA TRP A 124 -2.97 11.46 -24.16
C TRP A 124 -1.75 12.38 -23.97
N TYR A 125 -0.54 11.87 -24.14
CA TYR A 125 0.69 12.63 -23.89
C TYR A 125 1.82 12.23 -24.85
N HIS A 126 2.23 13.18 -25.69
CA HIS A 126 3.46 13.12 -26.49
C HIS A 126 4.43 14.18 -26.00
N GLN A 127 5.73 13.89 -26.01
CA GLN A 127 6.75 14.76 -25.42
C GLN A 127 7.86 15.11 -26.40
N CYS A 128 8.32 16.37 -26.40
CA CYS A 128 9.51 16.77 -27.13
C CYS A 128 10.76 16.17 -26.50
N ILE A 129 11.47 15.31 -27.22
CA ILE A 129 12.73 14.72 -26.77
C ILE A 129 13.84 14.99 -27.78
N PRO A 130 15.13 15.04 -27.37
CA PRO A 130 16.24 15.24 -28.28
C PRO A 130 16.30 14.15 -29.36
N GLY A 131 16.60 14.54 -30.60
CA GLY A 131 16.80 13.63 -31.73
C GLY A 131 15.97 14.00 -32.96
N SER A 132 16.22 13.28 -34.06
CA SER A 132 15.37 13.30 -35.25
C SER A 132 14.42 12.11 -35.17
N GLY A 133 13.10 12.37 -35.20
CA GLY A 133 12.10 11.31 -35.15
C GLY A 133 12.21 10.31 -36.31
N PRO A 134 11.53 9.16 -36.23
CA PRO A 134 11.59 8.13 -37.27
C PRO A 134 11.08 8.68 -38.60
N THR A 135 11.90 8.60 -39.64
CA THR A 135 11.54 8.92 -41.03
C THR A 135 10.79 7.74 -41.63
N THR A 136 9.45 7.71 -41.55
CA THR A 136 8.61 6.87 -42.44
C THR A 136 7.13 7.29 -42.44
N ALA A 137 6.51 7.11 -43.60
CA ALA A 137 5.32 7.78 -44.12
C ALA A 137 3.97 7.45 -43.43
N GLN A 138 3.04 8.41 -43.48
CA GLN A 138 1.65 8.32 -42.99
C GLN A 138 0.80 7.26 -43.71
N PRO A 139 -0.04 6.50 -42.98
CA PRO A 139 -1.22 5.85 -43.55
C PRO A 139 -2.54 6.58 -43.21
N GLN A 140 -3.41 6.68 -44.22
CA GLN A 140 -4.73 7.32 -44.21
C GLN A 140 -5.80 6.53 -43.44
N VAL A 141 -6.82 7.28 -42.99
CA VAL A 141 -8.06 6.83 -42.34
C VAL A 141 -8.97 6.04 -43.30
N PRO A 142 -9.57 4.91 -42.88
CA PRO A 142 -10.75 4.36 -43.54
C PRO A 142 -12.03 4.47 -42.70
N THR A 143 -13.10 4.84 -43.40
CA THR A 143 -14.48 5.09 -42.95
C THR A 143 -15.32 3.80 -42.89
N THR A 144 -16.39 3.86 -42.09
CA THR A 144 -17.44 2.86 -41.76
C THR A 144 -18.08 2.06 -42.90
N THR A 145 -18.50 0.82 -42.62
CA THR A 145 -19.80 0.25 -43.11
C THR A 145 -20.29 -0.90 -42.21
N ALA A 146 -21.61 -0.97 -41.95
CA ALA A 146 -22.29 -1.95 -41.10
C ALA A 146 -22.98 -3.08 -41.90
N ARG A 147 -23.45 -4.13 -41.16
CA ARG A 147 -24.53 -5.14 -41.45
C ARG A 147 -24.06 -6.59 -41.74
N PRO A 148 -24.86 -7.68 -41.49
CA PRO A 148 -25.85 -8.01 -40.43
C PRO A 148 -25.54 -9.33 -39.67
N THR A 149 -26.36 -9.57 -38.65
CA THR A 149 -26.59 -10.77 -37.82
C THR A 149 -26.65 -12.12 -38.54
N THR A 150 -26.08 -13.17 -37.95
CA THR A 150 -26.58 -14.55 -38.10
C THR A 150 -26.38 -15.31 -36.78
N THR A 151 -27.50 -15.81 -36.25
CA THR A 151 -27.60 -16.59 -35.00
C THR A 151 -27.29 -18.05 -35.31
N LEU A 152 -26.30 -18.65 -34.64
CA LEU A 152 -26.09 -20.09 -34.63
C LEU A 152 -26.13 -20.58 -33.19
N VAL A 153 -27.21 -21.29 -32.86
CA VAL A 153 -27.40 -22.03 -31.62
C VAL A 153 -26.67 -23.36 -31.79
N THR A 154 -25.64 -23.62 -30.99
CA THR A 154 -25.04 -24.95 -30.89
C THR A 154 -25.00 -25.35 -29.42
N SER A 155 -25.82 -26.33 -29.07
CA SER A 155 -25.84 -27.00 -27.77
C SER A 155 -24.61 -27.91 -27.65
N VAL A 156 -23.79 -27.69 -26.62
CA VAL A 156 -22.70 -28.61 -26.26
C VAL A 156 -22.91 -29.09 -24.84
N VAL A 157 -23.11 -30.40 -24.72
CA VAL A 157 -23.24 -31.16 -23.47
C VAL A 157 -21.87 -31.17 -22.78
N ALA A 158 -21.83 -30.67 -21.53
CA ALA A 158 -20.64 -30.68 -20.70
C ALA A 158 -20.35 -32.09 -20.19
N SER A 159 -19.17 -32.63 -20.51
CA SER A 159 -18.60 -33.80 -19.83
C SER A 159 -17.65 -33.31 -18.74
N THR A 160 -18.03 -33.51 -17.48
CA THR A 160 -17.25 -33.17 -16.29
C THR A 160 -16.22 -34.25 -15.99
N THR A 161 -14.94 -33.94 -16.14
CA THR A 161 -13.85 -34.70 -15.51
C THR A 161 -13.20 -33.82 -14.44
N THR A 162 -13.50 -34.11 -13.18
CA THR A 162 -12.93 -33.48 -11.99
C THR A 162 -11.51 -34.00 -11.74
N SER A 163 -10.52 -33.14 -11.94
CA SER A 163 -9.14 -33.32 -11.45
C SER A 163 -8.94 -32.43 -10.22
N SER A 164 -9.16 -32.99 -9.04
CA SER A 164 -8.92 -32.36 -7.73
C SER A 164 -7.44 -32.45 -7.35
N GLY A 165 -6.70 -31.34 -7.50
CA GLY A 165 -5.46 -31.12 -6.76
C GLY A 165 -5.78 -30.61 -5.34
N PRO A 166 -5.03 -30.99 -4.29
CA PRO A 166 -5.35 -30.62 -2.93
C PRO A 166 -5.02 -29.14 -2.71
N VAL A 167 -6.05 -28.32 -2.55
CA VAL A 167 -5.90 -27.03 -1.87
C VAL A 167 -5.92 -27.34 -0.38
N VAL A 168 -4.83 -27.06 0.32
CA VAL A 168 -4.77 -27.12 1.79
C VAL A 168 -5.58 -25.93 2.32
N THR A 169 -6.90 -26.04 2.31
CA THR A 169 -7.75 -25.18 3.15
C THR A 169 -7.79 -25.78 4.54
N ASN A 170 -7.66 -24.94 5.58
CA ASN A 170 -7.93 -25.38 6.95
C ASN A 170 -9.32 -26.03 7.00
N PRO A 171 -9.51 -27.15 7.72
CA PRO A 171 -10.85 -27.65 8.00
C PRO A 171 -11.66 -26.52 8.65
N PRO A 172 -12.90 -26.27 8.23
CA PRO A 172 -13.75 -25.28 8.90
C PRO A 172 -13.95 -25.71 10.35
N VAL A 173 -13.35 -24.98 11.30
CA VAL A 173 -13.57 -25.20 12.73
C VAL A 173 -14.98 -24.73 13.06
N ASN A 174 -15.78 -25.62 13.67
CA ASN A 174 -17.08 -25.22 14.20
C ASN A 174 -16.85 -24.19 15.33
N PRO A 175 -17.34 -22.94 15.20
CA PRO A 175 -17.04 -21.86 16.15
C PRO A 175 -17.35 -22.19 17.62
N GLY A 176 -18.31 -23.08 17.88
CA GLY A 176 -18.70 -23.49 19.24
C GLY A 176 -17.71 -24.39 19.98
N THR A 177 -16.64 -24.88 19.32
CA THR A 177 -15.67 -25.83 19.91
C THR A 177 -14.42 -25.16 20.48
N CYS A 178 -14.35 -23.85 20.38
CA CYS A 178 -13.09 -23.14 20.38
C CYS A 178 -13.12 -22.08 21.51
N PRO A 179 -12.06 -21.89 22.33
CA PRO A 179 -12.13 -21.04 23.52
C PRO A 179 -12.50 -19.59 23.20
N ASN A 180 -13.21 -18.95 24.13
CA ASN A 180 -13.51 -17.51 24.02
C ASN A 180 -12.22 -16.70 24.18
N THR A 181 -12.02 -15.70 23.33
CA THR A 181 -10.90 -14.76 23.44
C THR A 181 -11.10 -13.82 24.63
N PRO A 182 -10.24 -13.85 25.65
CA PRO A 182 -10.35 -12.96 26.80
C PRO A 182 -10.24 -11.48 26.40
N SER A 183 -10.87 -10.59 27.18
CA SER A 183 -10.91 -9.14 26.93
C SER A 183 -9.69 -8.35 27.44
N GLY A 184 -8.74 -9.03 28.10
CA GLY A 184 -7.55 -8.42 28.69
C GLY A 184 -6.32 -8.45 27.78
N LEU A 185 -5.30 -7.66 28.14
CA LEU A 185 -3.99 -7.66 27.49
C LEU A 185 -3.12 -8.86 27.89
N GLY A 186 -3.51 -9.60 28.92
CA GLY A 186 -2.71 -10.69 29.49
C GLY A 186 -1.45 -10.16 30.17
N SER A 187 -0.48 -11.04 30.39
CA SER A 187 0.83 -10.64 30.93
C SER A 187 1.70 -10.03 29.82
N PRO A 188 2.32 -8.86 30.04
CA PRO A 188 3.21 -8.27 29.07
C PRO A 188 4.42 -9.17 28.82
N VAL A 189 4.86 -9.25 27.57
CA VAL A 189 6.11 -9.91 27.19
C VAL A 189 7.22 -8.86 27.16
N ALA A 190 8.19 -8.98 28.07
CA ALA A 190 9.33 -8.06 28.12
C ALA A 190 10.40 -8.48 27.10
N ASN A 191 10.70 -7.63 26.13
CA ASN A 191 11.80 -7.79 25.15
C ASN A 191 11.74 -9.10 24.34
N GLN A 192 10.55 -9.65 24.14
CA GLN A 192 10.26 -10.87 23.37
C GLN A 192 8.97 -10.66 22.56
N LEU A 193 8.76 -11.50 21.55
CA LEU A 193 7.47 -11.56 20.87
C LEU A 193 6.50 -12.51 21.61
N ASN A 194 5.22 -12.46 21.28
CA ASN A 194 4.22 -13.37 21.88
C ASN A 194 4.37 -14.80 21.31
N ASP A 195 4.26 -15.82 22.16
CA ASP A 195 4.29 -17.23 21.72
C ASP A 195 3.05 -17.56 20.86
N PRO A 196 3.22 -17.97 19.57
CA PRO A 196 2.11 -18.41 18.74
C PRO A 196 1.43 -19.67 19.29
N PHE A 197 2.16 -20.52 20.03
CA PHE A 197 1.73 -21.84 20.47
C PHE A 197 1.18 -21.88 21.90
N THR A 198 0.84 -20.72 22.44
CA THR A 198 0.14 -20.56 23.70
C THR A 198 -1.06 -19.64 23.50
N PHE A 199 -2.26 -20.13 23.84
CA PHE A 199 -3.48 -19.32 23.88
C PHE A 199 -3.37 -18.22 24.94
N HIS A 200 -4.20 -17.20 24.84
CA HIS A 200 -4.21 -16.10 25.80
C HIS A 200 -4.50 -16.58 27.25
N ASN A 201 -5.27 -17.66 27.40
CA ASN A 201 -5.56 -18.26 28.70
C ASN A 201 -4.44 -19.16 29.25
N GLY A 202 -3.31 -19.31 28.53
CA GLY A 202 -2.16 -20.12 28.93
C GLY A 202 -2.18 -21.57 28.42
N ASN A 203 -3.29 -22.04 27.82
CA ASN A 203 -3.35 -23.37 27.23
C ASN A 203 -2.39 -23.47 26.03
N LYS A 204 -1.85 -24.66 25.79
CA LYS A 204 -0.94 -24.91 24.66
C LYS A 204 -1.71 -25.23 23.38
N VAL A 205 -1.16 -24.80 22.26
CA VAL A 205 -1.57 -25.21 20.92
C VAL A 205 -0.83 -26.50 20.58
N THR A 206 -1.56 -27.61 20.44
CA THR A 206 -0.95 -28.94 20.31
C THR A 206 -1.36 -29.68 19.03
N SER A 207 -2.38 -29.19 18.33
CA SER A 207 -2.89 -29.77 17.08
C SER A 207 -3.16 -28.71 16.02
N LYS A 208 -3.37 -29.13 14.76
CA LYS A 208 -3.83 -28.21 13.70
C LYS A 208 -5.22 -27.63 13.98
N ALA A 209 -6.08 -28.38 14.69
CA ALA A 209 -7.38 -27.88 15.12
C ALA A 209 -7.23 -26.77 16.17
N ASP A 210 -6.32 -26.94 17.14
CA ASP A 210 -5.96 -25.88 18.09
C ASP A 210 -5.39 -24.66 17.37
N TRP A 211 -4.59 -24.86 16.32
CA TRP A 211 -4.03 -23.73 15.56
C TRP A 211 -5.10 -22.90 14.88
N ALA A 212 -6.05 -23.53 14.17
CA ALA A 212 -7.17 -22.80 13.56
C ALA A 212 -7.97 -22.02 14.62
N CYS A 213 -8.05 -22.57 15.82
CA CYS A 213 -8.71 -21.97 16.95
C CYS A 213 -7.91 -20.78 17.55
N ARG A 214 -6.57 -20.92 17.59
CA ARG A 214 -5.63 -19.86 17.95
C ARG A 214 -5.61 -18.74 16.91
N GLN A 215 -5.75 -19.03 15.62
CA GLN A 215 -5.88 -18.01 14.57
C GLN A 215 -7.11 -17.14 14.78
N ARG A 216 -8.24 -17.73 15.21
CA ARG A 216 -9.42 -16.95 15.59
C ARG A 216 -9.11 -16.00 16.76
N GLU A 217 -8.49 -16.52 17.81
CA GLU A 217 -8.08 -15.70 18.97
C GLU A 217 -7.14 -14.55 18.56
N ILE A 218 -6.12 -14.84 17.75
CA ILE A 218 -5.18 -13.84 17.22
C ILE A 218 -5.91 -12.76 16.40
N SER A 219 -6.83 -13.17 15.51
CA SER A 219 -7.62 -12.23 14.70
C SER A 219 -8.48 -11.31 15.57
N GLU A 220 -9.14 -11.86 16.58
CA GLU A 220 -9.95 -11.06 17.52
C GLU A 220 -9.11 -10.07 18.32
N LEU A 221 -7.90 -10.48 18.76
CA LEU A 221 -6.98 -9.59 19.47
C LEU A 221 -6.45 -8.47 18.57
N LEU A 222 -6.01 -8.79 17.35
CA LEU A 222 -5.56 -7.80 16.35
C LEU A 222 -6.69 -6.81 16.03
N GLN A 223 -7.90 -7.28 15.77
CA GLN A 223 -9.06 -6.42 15.51
C GLN A 223 -9.41 -5.54 16.71
N ARG A 224 -9.34 -6.07 17.93
CA ARG A 224 -9.71 -5.30 19.13
C ARG A 224 -8.73 -4.15 19.40
N TYR A 225 -7.43 -4.41 19.31
CA TYR A 225 -6.42 -3.48 19.80
C TYR A 225 -5.68 -2.70 18.69
N GLU A 226 -5.71 -3.15 17.44
CA GLU A 226 -4.93 -2.51 16.37
C GLU A 226 -5.73 -2.26 15.08
N LEU A 227 -6.32 -3.30 14.50
CA LEU A 227 -6.93 -3.24 13.17
C LEU A 227 -8.35 -2.67 13.17
N GLY A 228 -9.04 -2.72 14.31
CA GLY A 228 -10.47 -2.42 14.39
C GLY A 228 -11.32 -3.58 13.87
N THR A 229 -12.63 -3.48 14.06
CA THR A 229 -13.57 -4.56 13.74
C THR A 229 -13.65 -4.77 12.23
N LEU A 230 -13.49 -6.01 11.76
CA LEU A 230 -13.86 -6.41 10.40
C LEU A 230 -15.33 -6.84 10.40
N PRO A 231 -16.23 -6.11 9.70
CA PRO A 231 -17.62 -6.54 9.61
C PRO A 231 -17.75 -7.89 8.88
N PRO A 232 -18.79 -8.69 9.20
CA PRO A 232 -19.09 -9.91 8.47
C PRO A 232 -19.48 -9.61 7.01
N LYS A 233 -19.73 -10.67 6.23
CA LYS A 233 -20.31 -10.53 4.89
C LYS A 233 -21.62 -9.71 4.98
N PRO A 234 -21.78 -8.66 4.16
CA PRO A 234 -22.96 -7.80 4.17
C PRO A 234 -24.20 -8.57 3.66
N SER A 235 -25.38 -8.04 3.97
CA SER A 235 -26.68 -8.63 3.62
C SER A 235 -26.88 -8.81 2.12
N SER A 236 -26.25 -7.99 1.27
CA SER A 236 -26.27 -8.15 -0.18
C SER A 236 -24.95 -7.79 -0.83
N VAL A 237 -24.53 -8.63 -1.79
CA VAL A 237 -23.45 -8.36 -2.75
C VAL A 237 -23.96 -8.77 -4.13
N THR A 238 -23.94 -7.84 -5.08
CA THR A 238 -24.25 -8.11 -6.49
C THR A 238 -23.11 -7.63 -7.37
N ALA A 239 -22.90 -8.29 -8.51
CA ALA A 239 -21.82 -7.93 -9.41
C ALA A 239 -22.22 -8.07 -10.88
N SER A 240 -21.61 -7.24 -11.72
CA SER A 240 -21.69 -7.33 -13.17
C SER A 240 -20.32 -7.12 -13.80
N PHE A 241 -20.05 -7.82 -14.89
CA PHE A 241 -18.78 -7.72 -15.60
C PHE A 241 -19.01 -7.27 -17.04
N SER A 242 -18.30 -6.23 -17.46
CA SER A 242 -18.37 -5.70 -18.83
C SER A 242 -17.01 -5.20 -19.29
N GLY A 243 -16.58 -5.64 -20.48
CA GLY A 243 -15.25 -5.34 -21.01
C GLY A 243 -14.15 -5.92 -20.13
N SER A 244 -13.47 -5.05 -19.39
CA SER A 244 -12.45 -5.39 -18.39
C SER A 244 -12.84 -4.97 -16.97
N THR A 245 -14.07 -4.48 -16.76
CA THR A 245 -14.49 -3.88 -15.48
C THR A 245 -15.48 -4.80 -14.77
N LEU A 246 -15.14 -5.17 -13.53
CA LEU A 246 -16.04 -5.81 -12.59
C LEU A 246 -16.64 -4.75 -11.68
N SER A 247 -17.94 -4.52 -11.82
CA SER A 247 -18.72 -3.61 -10.97
C SER A 247 -19.33 -4.38 -9.82
N ILE A 248 -19.16 -3.86 -8.61
CA ILE A 248 -19.54 -4.52 -7.36
C ILE A 248 -20.44 -3.56 -6.58
N SER A 249 -21.66 -3.98 -6.29
CA SER A 249 -22.60 -3.25 -5.45
C SER A 249 -22.85 -4.01 -4.16
N VAL A 250 -22.83 -3.29 -3.04
CA VAL A 250 -22.90 -3.87 -1.70
C VAL A 250 -23.92 -3.10 -0.88
N SER A 251 -24.78 -3.82 -0.14
CA SER A 251 -25.79 -3.23 0.74
C SER A 251 -25.74 -3.83 2.13
N GLU A 252 -25.86 -2.97 3.15
CA GLU A 252 -25.87 -3.35 4.56
C GLU A 252 -26.59 -2.27 5.39
N GLY A 253 -27.42 -2.67 6.36
CA GLY A 253 -28.08 -1.74 7.26
C GLY A 253 -28.87 -0.61 6.57
N GLY A 254 -29.48 -0.89 5.41
CA GLY A 254 -30.23 0.09 4.61
C GLY A 254 -29.37 1.08 3.81
N ARG A 255 -28.04 0.97 3.86
CA ARG A 255 -27.10 1.75 3.04
C ARG A 255 -26.57 0.89 1.90
N SER A 256 -26.14 1.54 0.81
CA SER A 256 -25.54 0.86 -0.33
C SER A 256 -24.39 1.68 -0.90
N ILE A 257 -23.36 0.96 -1.37
CA ILE A 257 -22.23 1.52 -2.10
C ILE A 257 -22.00 0.73 -3.38
N SER A 258 -21.22 1.29 -4.30
CA SER A 258 -20.72 0.55 -5.45
C SER A 258 -19.29 0.96 -5.78
N PHE A 259 -18.46 0.00 -6.14
CA PHE A 259 -17.08 0.24 -6.59
C PHE A 259 -16.73 -0.71 -7.72
N THR A 260 -15.61 -0.46 -8.39
CA THR A 260 -15.19 -1.25 -9.54
C THR A 260 -13.75 -1.68 -9.39
N VAL A 261 -13.41 -2.81 -10.02
CA VAL A 261 -12.03 -3.23 -10.26
C VAL A 261 -11.83 -3.52 -11.74
N SER A 262 -10.62 -3.28 -12.24
CA SER A 262 -10.27 -3.70 -13.61
C SER A 262 -9.55 -5.04 -13.57
N ILE A 263 -9.92 -5.94 -14.47
CA ILE A 263 -9.30 -7.24 -14.70
C ILE A 263 -8.53 -7.18 -16.01
N ASN A 264 -7.21 -7.05 -15.88
CA ASN A 264 -6.27 -6.89 -16.98
C ASN A 264 -5.47 -8.17 -17.21
N ASN A 265 -4.82 -8.26 -18.37
CA ASN A 265 -3.94 -9.38 -18.74
C ASN A 265 -4.60 -10.75 -18.58
N ARG A 266 -5.92 -10.83 -18.84
CA ARG A 266 -6.66 -12.09 -18.79
C ARG A 266 -6.08 -13.04 -19.85
N PRO A 267 -5.64 -14.25 -19.48
CA PRO A 267 -5.12 -15.19 -20.46
C PRO A 267 -6.17 -15.54 -21.51
N SER A 268 -5.73 -15.78 -22.74
CA SER A 268 -6.57 -16.34 -23.80
C SER A 268 -6.60 -17.87 -23.68
N GLY A 269 -7.72 -18.49 -24.09
CA GLY A 269 -7.89 -19.94 -24.07
C GLY A 269 -8.91 -20.44 -23.04
N ALA A 270 -8.92 -21.76 -22.78
CA ALA A 270 -9.84 -22.38 -21.85
C ALA A 270 -9.50 -21.97 -20.40
N GLY A 271 -10.39 -21.17 -19.79
CA GLY A 271 -10.34 -20.79 -18.38
C GLY A 271 -10.93 -21.87 -17.45
N PRO A 272 -11.07 -21.58 -16.15
CA PRO A 272 -10.81 -20.29 -15.49
C PRO A 272 -9.33 -20.10 -15.12
N HIS A 273 -8.86 -18.85 -15.11
CA HIS A 273 -7.46 -18.47 -14.90
C HIS A 273 -7.22 -17.96 -13.47
N PRO A 274 -6.00 -18.12 -12.90
CA PRO A 274 -5.68 -17.49 -11.63
C PRO A 274 -5.56 -15.97 -11.80
N ALA A 275 -5.66 -15.24 -10.70
CA ALA A 275 -5.47 -13.79 -10.70
C ALA A 275 -4.71 -13.32 -9.47
N ILE A 276 -4.03 -12.18 -9.60
CA ILE A 276 -3.46 -11.44 -8.47
C ILE A 276 -4.22 -10.13 -8.32
N ILE A 277 -4.78 -9.91 -7.13
CA ILE A 277 -5.38 -8.64 -6.72
C ILE A 277 -4.25 -7.71 -6.30
N ASN A 278 -4.06 -6.63 -7.06
CA ASN A 278 -3.10 -5.59 -6.79
C ASN A 278 -3.77 -4.40 -6.10
N PHE A 279 -3.24 -4.00 -4.97
CA PHE A 279 -3.62 -2.75 -4.31
C PHE A 279 -3.04 -1.56 -5.08
N GLY A 280 -3.94 -0.74 -5.63
CA GLY A 280 -3.64 0.40 -6.50
C GLY A 280 -4.16 0.20 -7.92
N THR A 281 -4.19 1.28 -8.69
CA THR A 281 -4.75 1.31 -10.05
C THR A 281 -3.72 1.27 -11.17
N MET A 282 -2.43 1.47 -10.85
CA MET A 282 -1.34 1.62 -11.81
C MET A 282 -0.63 0.29 -12.16
N GLY A 283 -1.28 -0.85 -11.91
CA GLY A 283 -0.66 -2.17 -12.06
C GLY A 283 0.19 -2.58 -10.85
N ALA A 284 0.57 -3.85 -10.80
CA ALA A 284 1.41 -4.39 -9.73
C ALA A 284 2.86 -3.91 -9.88
N SER A 285 3.51 -3.60 -8.76
CA SER A 285 4.94 -3.26 -8.70
C SER A 285 5.85 -4.48 -8.87
N LEU A 286 5.27 -5.69 -8.92
CA LEU A 286 5.95 -6.94 -9.22
C LEU A 286 5.59 -7.46 -10.62
N PRO A 287 6.49 -8.21 -11.28
CA PRO A 287 6.22 -8.80 -12.58
C PRO A 287 5.21 -9.95 -12.43
N VAL A 288 3.99 -9.74 -12.90
CA VAL A 288 2.98 -10.80 -12.99
C VAL A 288 3.22 -11.58 -14.29
N PRO A 289 3.47 -12.90 -14.24
CA PRO A 289 3.77 -13.68 -15.44
C PRO A 289 2.53 -13.88 -16.32
N ALA A 290 2.79 -14.20 -17.59
CA ALA A 290 1.73 -14.64 -18.50
C ALA A 290 0.98 -15.85 -17.91
N GLY A 291 -0.34 -15.91 -18.11
CA GLY A 291 -1.18 -16.96 -17.53
C GLY A 291 -1.82 -16.60 -16.19
N VAL A 292 -1.48 -15.43 -15.60
CA VAL A 292 -2.11 -14.91 -14.38
C VAL A 292 -2.70 -13.53 -14.66
N ALA A 293 -4.00 -13.35 -14.42
CA ALA A 293 -4.65 -12.05 -14.59
C ALA A 293 -4.24 -11.08 -13.46
N THR A 294 -4.37 -9.78 -13.71
CA THR A 294 -4.16 -8.75 -12.69
C THR A 294 -5.47 -8.02 -12.42
N ILE A 295 -5.91 -8.01 -11.17
CA ILE A 295 -7.09 -7.27 -10.71
C ILE A 295 -6.62 -6.02 -10.00
N ASN A 296 -6.77 -4.85 -10.62
CA ASN A 296 -6.38 -3.59 -9.99
C ASN A 296 -7.50 -3.08 -9.08
N PHE A 297 -7.19 -2.99 -7.79
CA PHE A 297 -8.10 -2.60 -6.73
C PHE A 297 -7.79 -1.19 -6.25
N ASN A 298 -8.71 -0.25 -6.46
CA ASN A 298 -8.59 1.12 -5.94
C ASN A 298 -8.91 1.15 -4.44
N ASN A 299 -7.93 0.83 -3.61
CA ASN A 299 -8.09 0.83 -2.16
C ASN A 299 -8.35 2.23 -1.58
N ASP A 300 -7.84 3.30 -2.21
CA ASP A 300 -8.08 4.69 -1.78
C ASP A 300 -9.57 5.09 -1.86
N ASP A 301 -10.33 4.49 -2.78
CA ASP A 301 -11.78 4.69 -2.92
C ASP A 301 -12.58 3.94 -1.84
N ILE A 302 -12.04 2.83 -1.33
CA ILE A 302 -12.66 2.08 -0.23
C ILE A 302 -12.40 2.74 1.12
N ALA A 303 -11.15 3.12 1.38
CA ALA A 303 -10.76 3.88 2.55
C ALA A 303 -9.55 4.77 2.20
N GLN A 304 -9.70 6.06 2.46
CA GLN A 304 -8.70 7.08 2.15
C GLN A 304 -7.44 6.92 3.01
N GLN A 305 -6.31 7.39 2.47
CA GLN A 305 -5.01 7.39 3.16
C GLN A 305 -4.14 8.60 2.77
N GLN A 306 -4.74 9.79 2.68
CA GLN A 306 -4.02 11.03 2.37
C GLN A 306 -3.44 11.72 3.62
N GLY A 307 -3.53 11.08 4.78
CA GLY A 307 -3.07 11.59 6.07
C GLY A 307 -4.10 11.41 7.18
N GLY A 308 -3.84 11.93 8.37
CA GLY A 308 -4.74 11.81 9.53
C GLY A 308 -6.18 12.29 9.28
N SER A 309 -6.38 13.29 8.41
CA SER A 309 -7.69 13.83 8.03
C SER A 309 -8.56 12.85 7.20
N SER A 310 -7.97 11.76 6.70
CA SER A 310 -8.64 10.72 5.93
C SER A 310 -9.48 9.76 6.79
N ARG A 311 -9.41 9.91 8.12
CA ARG A 311 -10.02 8.97 9.08
C ARG A 311 -11.51 8.87 8.83
N GLY A 312 -11.98 7.66 8.54
CA GLY A 312 -13.42 7.38 8.37
C GLY A 312 -13.99 7.90 7.06
N ARG A 313 -13.16 8.07 6.01
CA ARG A 313 -13.58 8.52 4.67
C ARG A 313 -13.32 7.46 3.61
N GLY A 314 -14.28 7.26 2.72
CA GLY A 314 -14.26 6.24 1.68
C GLY A 314 -15.47 5.32 1.77
N LYS A 315 -15.70 4.52 0.72
CA LYS A 315 -16.94 3.74 0.55
C LYS A 315 -17.22 2.78 1.68
N PHE A 316 -16.20 2.19 2.31
CA PHE A 316 -16.41 1.35 3.49
C PHE A 316 -17.12 2.14 4.60
N TYR A 317 -16.71 3.38 4.85
CA TYR A 317 -17.27 4.22 5.90
C TYR A 317 -18.59 4.87 5.49
N ASP A 318 -18.85 5.05 4.20
CA ASP A 318 -20.19 5.43 3.71
C ASP A 318 -21.22 4.33 4.03
N LEU A 319 -20.78 3.06 4.02
CA LEU A 319 -21.62 1.90 4.36
C LEU A 319 -21.78 1.69 5.87
N TYR A 320 -20.67 1.71 6.62
CA TYR A 320 -20.65 1.33 8.05
C TYR A 320 -20.59 2.51 9.04
N GLY A 321 -20.49 3.74 8.53
CA GLY A 321 -20.36 4.97 9.33
C GLY A 321 -18.91 5.44 9.51
N SER A 322 -18.72 6.76 9.52
CA SER A 322 -17.40 7.40 9.64
C SER A 322 -16.69 7.15 10.98
N SER A 323 -17.44 6.83 12.03
CA SER A 323 -16.92 6.48 13.36
C SER A 323 -16.62 5.00 13.55
N HIS A 324 -16.79 4.16 12.52
CA HIS A 324 -16.52 2.73 12.60
C HIS A 324 -15.05 2.46 13.01
N SER A 325 -14.84 1.46 13.87
CA SER A 325 -13.54 1.19 14.50
C SER A 325 -12.43 0.77 13.53
N ALA A 326 -12.80 0.15 12.40
CA ALA A 326 -11.87 -0.36 11.37
C ALA A 326 -10.84 0.68 10.91
N GLY A 327 -9.56 0.35 10.97
CA GLY A 327 -8.48 1.02 10.21
C GLY A 327 -8.72 0.96 8.70
N ALA A 328 -8.01 1.80 7.93
CA ALA A 328 -8.06 1.71 6.46
C ALA A 328 -7.58 0.35 5.94
N LEU A 329 -6.60 -0.30 6.59
CA LEU A 329 -6.14 -1.63 6.18
C LEU A 329 -7.26 -2.68 6.29
N THR A 330 -8.02 -2.64 7.38
CA THR A 330 -9.19 -3.53 7.60
C THR A 330 -10.30 -3.25 6.60
N ALA A 331 -10.57 -1.97 6.31
CA ALA A 331 -11.55 -1.58 5.30
C ALA A 331 -11.14 -2.07 3.90
N TRP A 332 -9.85 -2.03 3.56
CA TRP A 332 -9.36 -2.57 2.30
C TRP A 332 -9.43 -4.09 2.24
N ALA A 333 -9.09 -4.80 3.33
CA ALA A 333 -9.26 -6.25 3.43
C ALA A 333 -10.74 -6.65 3.24
N TRP A 334 -11.67 -5.89 3.84
CA TRP A 334 -13.10 -6.04 3.57
C TRP A 334 -13.42 -5.85 2.08
N GLY A 335 -12.83 -4.85 1.43
CA GLY A 335 -12.97 -4.62 -0.01
C GLY A 335 -12.49 -5.81 -0.86
N VAL A 336 -11.35 -6.41 -0.49
CA VAL A 336 -10.85 -7.65 -1.10
C VAL A 336 -11.87 -8.78 -0.93
N SER A 337 -12.44 -8.97 0.26
CA SER A 337 -13.49 -9.98 0.46
C SER A 337 -14.70 -9.79 -0.45
N ARG A 338 -15.10 -8.53 -0.71
CA ARG A 338 -16.19 -8.20 -1.65
C ARG A 338 -15.80 -8.44 -3.11
N ILE A 339 -14.52 -8.26 -3.48
CA ILE A 339 -14.00 -8.66 -4.79
C ILE A 339 -14.10 -10.17 -4.96
N VAL A 340 -13.70 -10.96 -3.96
CA VAL A 340 -13.81 -12.43 -4.02
C VAL A 340 -15.29 -12.86 -4.12
N ASP A 341 -16.19 -12.26 -3.32
CA ASP A 341 -17.64 -12.50 -3.42
C ASP A 341 -18.16 -12.21 -4.84
N ALA A 342 -17.71 -11.13 -5.47
CA ALA A 342 -18.11 -10.76 -6.83
C ALA A 342 -17.56 -11.71 -7.90
N LEU A 343 -16.31 -12.19 -7.75
CA LEU A 343 -15.70 -13.16 -8.66
C LEU A 343 -16.42 -14.51 -8.59
N GLU A 344 -16.82 -14.97 -7.40
CA GLU A 344 -17.64 -16.17 -7.22
C GLU A 344 -18.97 -16.05 -7.99
N LEU A 345 -19.62 -14.88 -7.94
CA LEU A 345 -20.88 -14.62 -8.67
C LEU A 345 -20.71 -14.47 -10.18
N THR A 346 -19.52 -14.09 -10.65
CA THR A 346 -19.27 -13.70 -12.05
C THR A 346 -18.18 -14.52 -12.73
N GLN A 347 -17.86 -15.71 -12.21
CA GLN A 347 -16.79 -16.56 -12.72
C GLN A 347 -16.96 -16.88 -14.22
N ALA A 348 -18.18 -17.15 -14.66
CA ALA A 348 -18.47 -17.46 -16.07
C ALA A 348 -18.17 -16.28 -17.01
N GLN A 349 -18.36 -15.05 -16.55
CA GLN A 349 -18.16 -13.83 -17.33
C GLN A 349 -16.71 -13.33 -17.25
N THR A 350 -16.12 -13.40 -16.06
CA THR A 350 -14.75 -12.92 -15.81
C THR A 350 -13.70 -13.90 -16.34
N GLY A 351 -13.99 -15.21 -16.27
CA GLY A 351 -13.03 -16.28 -16.56
C GLY A 351 -11.95 -16.44 -15.49
N ILE A 352 -12.15 -15.88 -14.29
CA ILE A 352 -11.21 -15.95 -13.16
C ILE A 352 -11.63 -17.06 -12.20
N ASP A 353 -10.66 -17.83 -11.72
CA ASP A 353 -10.84 -18.88 -10.71
C ASP A 353 -10.71 -18.28 -9.30
N PRO A 354 -11.82 -18.16 -8.52
CA PRO A 354 -11.77 -17.58 -7.19
C PRO A 354 -10.96 -18.41 -6.18
N THR A 355 -10.62 -19.66 -6.50
CA THR A 355 -9.80 -20.53 -5.64
C THR A 355 -8.29 -20.37 -5.88
N ARG A 356 -7.90 -19.54 -6.86
CA ARG A 356 -6.50 -19.30 -7.25
C ARG A 356 -6.22 -17.80 -7.31
N LEU A 357 -6.44 -17.14 -6.19
CA LEU A 357 -6.25 -15.70 -6.02
C LEU A 357 -5.00 -15.40 -5.21
N GLY A 358 -4.15 -14.54 -5.75
CA GLY A 358 -3.09 -13.88 -4.99
C GLY A 358 -3.47 -12.46 -4.59
N VAL A 359 -2.77 -11.89 -3.62
CA VAL A 359 -2.89 -10.45 -3.27
C VAL A 359 -1.50 -9.81 -3.14
N THR A 360 -1.34 -8.60 -3.67
CA THR A 360 -0.08 -7.87 -3.62
C THR A 360 -0.27 -6.36 -3.52
N GLY A 361 0.81 -5.68 -3.19
CA GLY A 361 0.98 -4.24 -3.15
C GLY A 361 2.37 -3.91 -2.60
N CYS A 362 2.83 -2.68 -2.85
CA CYS A 362 4.09 -2.19 -2.31
C CYS A 362 3.92 -1.09 -1.25
N SER A 363 4.82 -1.01 -0.28
CA SER A 363 4.85 0.06 0.72
C SER A 363 3.55 0.04 1.56
N ARG A 364 2.85 1.18 1.67
CA ARG A 364 1.50 1.27 2.27
C ARG A 364 0.50 0.25 1.72
N ASN A 365 0.57 -0.04 0.42
CA ASN A 365 -0.28 -1.05 -0.21
C ASN A 365 0.22 -2.48 0.08
N GLY A 366 1.52 -2.65 0.40
CA GLY A 366 2.07 -3.91 0.91
C GLY A 366 1.58 -4.23 2.33
N LYS A 367 1.42 -3.20 3.19
CA LYS A 367 0.72 -3.33 4.48
C LYS A 367 -0.73 -3.81 4.27
N GLY A 368 -1.42 -3.22 3.28
CA GLY A 368 -2.75 -3.65 2.86
C GLY A 368 -2.80 -5.10 2.39
N ALA A 369 -1.84 -5.53 1.58
CA ALA A 369 -1.78 -6.89 1.03
C ALA A 369 -1.60 -7.96 2.13
N ILE A 370 -0.71 -7.74 3.11
CA ILE A 370 -0.53 -8.72 4.19
C ILE A 370 -1.75 -8.76 5.13
N VAL A 371 -2.38 -7.62 5.43
CA VAL A 371 -3.62 -7.59 6.21
C VAL A 371 -4.78 -8.25 5.46
N ALA A 372 -4.90 -8.03 4.15
CA ALA A 372 -5.89 -8.72 3.32
C ALA A 372 -5.64 -10.23 3.28
N GLY A 373 -4.40 -10.68 3.10
CA GLY A 373 -4.05 -12.09 3.16
C GLY A 373 -4.40 -12.71 4.52
N ALA A 374 -4.18 -11.99 5.61
CA ALA A 374 -4.49 -12.43 6.97
C ALA A 374 -6.00 -12.53 7.25
N LEU A 375 -6.78 -11.56 6.78
CA LEU A 375 -8.21 -11.44 7.10
C LEU A 375 -9.16 -12.08 6.06
N GLU A 376 -8.68 -12.36 4.84
CA GLU A 376 -9.43 -13.05 3.79
C GLU A 376 -8.87 -14.47 3.57
N PRO A 377 -9.50 -15.51 4.14
CA PRO A 377 -9.01 -16.89 4.04
C PRO A 377 -9.06 -17.48 2.62
N ARG A 378 -9.81 -16.86 1.68
CA ARG A 378 -9.89 -17.31 0.28
C ARG A 378 -8.68 -16.86 -0.58
N ILE A 379 -7.79 -16.02 -0.07
CA ILE A 379 -6.52 -15.69 -0.75
C ILE A 379 -5.54 -16.87 -0.63
N ALA A 380 -5.12 -17.43 -1.76
CA ALA A 380 -4.20 -18.56 -1.84
C ALA A 380 -2.73 -18.16 -1.67
N LEU A 381 -2.35 -16.96 -2.15
CA LEU A 381 -0.97 -16.47 -2.13
C LEU A 381 -0.89 -14.98 -1.73
N THR A 382 -0.15 -14.68 -0.68
CA THR A 382 0.06 -13.29 -0.20
C THR A 382 1.47 -12.81 -0.54
N LEU A 383 1.57 -11.68 -1.24
CA LEU A 383 2.81 -11.13 -1.81
C LEU A 383 3.05 -9.68 -1.37
N PRO A 384 3.29 -9.39 -0.08
CA PRO A 384 3.60 -8.04 0.36
C PRO A 384 5.03 -7.65 -0.07
N GLN A 385 5.15 -6.51 -0.74
CA GLN A 385 6.43 -5.95 -1.16
C GLN A 385 6.74 -4.70 -0.32
N GLU A 386 7.93 -4.66 0.28
CA GLU A 386 8.52 -3.49 0.96
C GLU A 386 7.52 -2.82 1.92
N SER A 387 6.79 -3.65 2.67
CA SER A 387 5.68 -3.22 3.52
C SER A 387 6.16 -2.57 4.82
N GLY A 388 7.33 -2.98 5.33
CA GLY A 388 7.95 -2.43 6.53
C GLY A 388 7.06 -2.47 7.77
N ALA A 389 7.17 -1.43 8.60
CA ALA A 389 6.39 -1.25 9.82
C ALA A 389 4.88 -1.30 9.55
N GLY A 390 4.10 -2.06 10.34
CA GLY A 390 2.68 -2.21 10.07
C GLY A 390 2.33 -3.19 8.95
N GLY A 391 3.34 -3.84 8.37
CA GLY A 391 3.21 -4.96 7.45
C GLY A 391 4.02 -6.14 7.94
N SER A 392 5.17 -6.40 7.30
CA SER A 392 6.10 -7.48 7.63
C SER A 392 6.97 -7.20 8.87
N GLY A 393 7.02 -5.96 9.37
CA GLY A 393 7.80 -5.58 10.54
C GLY A 393 7.01 -5.71 11.84
N CYS A 394 7.67 -6.20 12.89
CA CYS A 394 7.10 -6.28 14.24
C CYS A 394 7.32 -4.97 15.00
N TRP A 395 6.31 -4.52 15.74
CA TRP A 395 6.35 -3.28 16.50
C TRP A 395 7.47 -3.28 17.54
N ARG A 396 7.59 -4.34 18.32
CA ARG A 396 8.60 -4.42 19.38
C ARG A 396 10.03 -4.36 18.84
N ILE A 397 10.27 -5.02 17.70
CA ILE A 397 11.61 -5.03 17.08
C ILE A 397 11.90 -3.66 16.45
N ALA A 398 10.91 -3.00 15.84
CA ALA A 398 11.06 -1.64 15.32
C ALA A 398 11.35 -0.63 16.45
N THR A 399 10.62 -0.71 17.57
CA THR A 399 10.91 0.09 18.77
C THR A 399 12.33 -0.18 19.29
N TRP A 400 12.75 -1.44 19.34
CA TRP A 400 14.13 -1.79 19.73
C TRP A 400 15.16 -1.19 18.76
N GLN A 401 14.96 -1.29 17.45
CA GLN A 401 15.86 -0.70 16.45
C GLN A 401 15.99 0.82 16.65
N LYS A 402 14.86 1.50 16.85
CA LYS A 402 14.80 2.95 17.09
C LYS A 402 15.54 3.33 18.37
N ASN A 403 15.35 2.59 19.46
CA ASN A 403 16.07 2.79 20.72
C ASN A 403 17.58 2.50 20.61
N ASN A 404 18.02 1.78 19.58
CA ASN A 404 19.42 1.53 19.25
C ASN A 404 19.93 2.48 18.15
N GLY A 405 19.29 3.63 17.96
CA GLY A 405 19.78 4.73 17.12
C GLY A 405 19.49 4.63 15.62
N GLN A 406 18.68 3.66 15.18
CA GLN A 406 18.29 3.53 13.77
C GLN A 406 17.05 4.38 13.46
N ASN A 407 17.01 4.98 12.28
CA ASN A 407 15.89 5.81 11.81
C ASN A 407 14.82 4.95 11.13
N VAL A 408 14.11 4.16 11.93
CA VAL A 408 13.06 3.26 11.45
C VAL A 408 11.66 3.82 11.76
N GLN A 409 10.69 3.51 10.91
CA GLN A 409 9.28 3.71 11.22
C GLN A 409 8.86 2.78 12.37
N ASP A 410 8.29 3.34 13.44
CA ASP A 410 7.74 2.60 14.57
C ASP A 410 6.25 2.92 14.76
N SER A 411 5.63 2.27 15.76
CA SER A 411 4.22 2.45 16.10
C SER A 411 3.85 3.90 16.41
N THR A 412 4.73 4.66 17.05
CA THR A 412 4.45 6.06 17.45
C THR A 412 4.40 7.00 16.26
N GLN A 413 5.27 6.80 15.26
CA GLN A 413 5.30 7.64 14.06
C GLN A 413 4.21 7.25 13.07
N ILE A 414 3.98 5.94 12.87
CA ILE A 414 3.09 5.48 11.78
C ILE A 414 1.63 5.91 11.96
N VAL A 415 1.15 6.03 13.21
CA VAL A 415 -0.23 6.47 13.51
C VAL A 415 -0.43 7.98 13.33
N GLN A 416 0.65 8.75 13.24
CA GLN A 416 0.58 10.19 12.93
C GLN A 416 0.55 10.43 11.42
N GLU A 417 1.17 9.53 10.65
CA GLU A 417 1.26 9.65 9.20
C GLU A 417 -0.07 9.39 8.52
N ASN A 418 -0.83 8.39 8.99
CA ASN A 418 -2.02 7.95 8.29
C ASN A 418 -3.04 7.20 9.16
N VAL A 419 -4.11 6.75 8.53
CA VAL A 419 -5.29 6.14 9.18
C VAL A 419 -5.39 4.63 8.93
N TRP A 420 -4.24 4.01 8.65
CA TRP A 420 -4.13 2.58 8.36
C TRP A 420 -4.68 1.70 9.48
N PHE A 421 -4.48 2.09 10.73
CA PHE A 421 -4.92 1.37 11.93
C PHE A 421 -6.19 1.96 12.54
N SER A 422 -6.81 1.21 13.43
CA SER A 422 -7.89 1.68 14.29
C SER A 422 -7.36 2.75 15.25
N PRO A 423 -8.19 3.76 15.60
CA PRO A 423 -7.87 4.67 16.70
C PRO A 423 -7.56 3.95 18.03
N ASN A 424 -8.08 2.73 18.23
CA ASN A 424 -7.78 1.90 19.40
C ASN A 424 -6.27 1.63 19.56
N PHE A 425 -5.53 1.56 18.45
CA PHE A 425 -4.08 1.31 18.48
C PHE A 425 -3.32 2.43 19.18
N ASN A 426 -3.80 3.67 19.09
CA ASN A 426 -3.14 4.86 19.65
C ASN A 426 -2.93 4.76 21.17
N THR A 427 -3.74 3.97 21.88
CA THR A 427 -3.57 3.70 23.31
C THR A 427 -2.28 2.93 23.61
N TYR A 428 -1.78 2.13 22.67
CA TYR A 428 -0.70 1.18 22.89
C TYR A 428 0.62 1.56 22.24
N VAL A 429 0.63 2.53 21.31
CA VAL A 429 1.82 2.84 20.50
C VAL A 429 3.06 3.23 21.29
N ASN A 430 2.89 3.82 22.48
CA ASN A 430 4.00 4.21 23.37
C ASN A 430 4.53 3.05 24.22
N ASN A 431 3.80 1.94 24.30
CA ASN A 431 4.20 0.74 25.02
C ASN A 431 3.62 -0.50 24.33
N VAL A 432 4.17 -0.85 23.17
CA VAL A 432 3.71 -2.00 22.38
C VAL A 432 3.96 -3.35 23.04
N ASN A 433 4.84 -3.39 24.06
CA ASN A 433 5.14 -4.62 24.81
C ASN A 433 3.92 -5.20 25.54
N GLN A 434 2.93 -4.37 25.86
CA GLN A 434 1.70 -4.79 26.53
C GLN A 434 0.70 -5.49 25.58
N LEU A 435 0.88 -5.41 24.26
CA LEU A 435 -0.06 -6.01 23.32
C LEU A 435 0.04 -7.55 23.36
N PRO A 436 -1.08 -8.29 23.33
CA PRO A 436 -1.05 -9.76 23.33
C PRO A 436 -0.69 -10.38 21.97
N PHE A 437 -0.13 -9.59 21.06
CA PHE A 437 0.32 -9.99 19.73
C PHE A 437 1.45 -9.08 19.24
N ASP A 438 2.06 -9.49 18.13
CA ASP A 438 2.84 -8.64 17.23
C ASP A 438 2.62 -9.14 15.78
N HIS A 439 3.21 -8.50 14.78
CA HIS A 439 2.96 -8.78 13.37
C HIS A 439 3.44 -10.17 12.88
N HIS A 440 4.26 -10.87 13.65
CA HIS A 440 4.55 -12.28 13.38
C HIS A 440 3.30 -13.14 13.54
N LEU A 441 2.36 -12.77 14.42
CA LEU A 441 1.05 -13.42 14.55
C LEU A 441 0.06 -12.96 13.48
N LEU A 442 0.16 -11.71 12.98
CA LEU A 442 -0.60 -11.26 11.81
C LEU A 442 -0.27 -12.15 10.60
N ALA A 443 1.03 -12.38 10.34
CA ALA A 443 1.45 -13.34 9.32
C ALA A 443 0.94 -14.76 9.63
N GLY A 444 0.94 -15.17 10.89
CA GLY A 444 0.38 -16.46 11.33
C GLY A 444 -1.08 -16.69 10.94
N LEU A 445 -1.91 -15.65 10.76
CA LEU A 445 -3.27 -15.79 10.23
C LEU A 445 -3.33 -16.30 8.77
N ILE A 446 -2.20 -16.19 8.06
CA ILE A 446 -2.06 -16.70 6.69
C ILE A 446 -1.77 -18.19 6.69
N ALA A 447 -0.99 -18.70 7.66
CA ALA A 447 -0.57 -20.09 7.70
C ALA A 447 -1.76 -21.07 7.73
N PRO A 448 -1.74 -22.19 6.98
CA PRO A 448 -0.66 -22.69 6.13
C PRO A 448 -0.68 -22.17 4.68
N ARG A 449 -1.55 -21.19 4.35
CA ARG A 449 -1.60 -20.61 3.00
C ARG A 449 -0.28 -19.92 2.66
N ALA A 450 -0.04 -19.69 1.38
CA ALA A 450 1.26 -19.25 0.92
C ALA A 450 1.50 -17.77 1.22
N LEU A 451 2.67 -17.48 1.78
CA LEU A 451 3.16 -16.13 2.03
C LEU A 451 4.56 -16.00 1.46
N TYR A 452 4.79 -15.01 0.60
CA TYR A 452 6.13 -14.63 0.17
C TYR A 452 6.34 -13.12 0.35
N VAL A 453 7.15 -12.78 1.34
CA VAL A 453 7.48 -11.41 1.71
C VAL A 453 8.77 -10.97 1.02
N MET A 454 8.72 -9.81 0.36
CA MET A 454 9.87 -9.21 -0.33
C MET A 454 10.20 -7.88 0.34
N GLU A 455 11.40 -7.71 0.87
CA GLU A 455 11.82 -6.50 1.59
C GLU A 455 13.14 -5.94 1.06
N ASN A 456 13.42 -4.68 1.39
CA ASN A 456 14.56 -3.94 0.87
C ASN A 456 15.52 -3.51 2.00
N VAL A 457 16.79 -3.92 1.94
CA VAL A 457 17.81 -3.56 2.95
C VAL A 457 18.29 -2.11 2.84
N ASP A 458 18.13 -1.49 1.68
CA ASP A 458 18.60 -0.11 1.43
C ASP A 458 17.66 0.94 2.04
N MET A 459 16.44 0.54 2.39
CA MET A 459 15.42 1.41 2.96
C MET A 459 15.38 1.27 4.48
N GLU A 460 16.22 2.04 5.19
CA GLU A 460 16.28 2.00 6.66
C GLU A 460 14.89 2.17 7.31
N TRP A 461 14.08 3.09 6.77
CA TRP A 461 12.72 3.39 7.23
C TRP A 461 11.81 2.17 7.34
N LEU A 462 12.00 1.15 6.50
CA LEU A 462 11.20 -0.08 6.52
C LEU A 462 11.48 -0.96 7.75
N GLY A 463 12.57 -0.70 8.48
CA GLY A 463 12.97 -1.49 9.65
C GLY A 463 13.56 -2.83 9.24
N LYS A 464 14.73 -2.83 8.59
CA LYS A 464 15.38 -4.03 8.04
C LYS A 464 15.54 -5.19 9.04
N ILE A 465 15.90 -4.92 10.30
CA ILE A 465 15.99 -5.97 11.33
C ILE A 465 14.59 -6.38 11.80
N SER A 466 13.67 -5.43 11.91
CA SER A 466 12.28 -5.68 12.30
C SER A 466 11.59 -6.63 11.33
N THR A 467 11.67 -6.40 10.02
CA THR A 467 11.04 -7.28 9.03
C THR A 467 11.70 -8.66 9.00
N TYR A 468 13.04 -8.71 9.05
CA TYR A 468 13.80 -9.98 9.10
C TYR A 468 13.45 -10.80 10.34
N GLY A 469 13.49 -10.16 11.52
CA GLY A 469 13.19 -10.78 12.80
C GLY A 469 11.76 -11.25 12.89
N CYS A 470 10.82 -10.39 12.52
CA CYS A 470 9.39 -10.67 12.59
C CYS A 470 9.00 -11.85 11.69
N MET A 471 9.45 -11.86 10.43
CA MET A 471 9.14 -12.92 9.49
C MET A 471 9.93 -14.20 9.77
N GLY A 472 11.14 -14.11 10.31
CA GLY A 472 11.88 -15.29 10.80
C GLY A 472 11.17 -15.99 11.96
N ILE A 473 10.50 -15.23 12.84
CA ILE A 473 9.69 -15.79 13.92
C ILE A 473 8.32 -16.25 13.40
N ALA A 474 7.73 -15.55 12.43
CA ALA A 474 6.50 -15.97 11.74
C ALA A 474 6.64 -17.35 11.11
N ARG A 475 7.79 -17.59 10.44
CA ARG A 475 8.14 -18.85 9.79
C ARG A 475 8.00 -20.08 10.68
N LYS A 476 8.26 -19.96 11.99
CA LYS A 476 8.09 -21.05 12.98
C LYS A 476 6.66 -21.61 12.99
N GLN A 477 5.65 -20.82 12.60
CA GLN A 477 4.26 -21.27 12.54
C GLN A 477 4.00 -22.18 11.32
N TRP A 478 4.64 -21.90 10.18
CA TRP A 478 4.62 -22.81 9.03
C TRP A 478 5.44 -24.08 9.31
N GLU A 479 6.56 -23.97 10.04
CA GLU A 479 7.31 -25.13 10.54
C GLU A 479 6.43 -26.04 11.40
N ALA A 480 5.73 -25.46 12.38
CA ALA A 480 4.86 -26.22 13.25
C ALA A 480 3.72 -26.94 12.52
N LEU A 481 3.23 -26.37 11.42
CA LEU A 481 2.16 -26.95 10.59
C LEU A 481 2.68 -27.94 9.53
N GLY A 482 4.00 -28.11 9.40
CA GLY A 482 4.60 -28.93 8.35
C GLY A 482 4.46 -28.31 6.95
N ALA A 483 4.42 -26.97 6.85
CA ALA A 483 4.11 -26.22 5.63
C ALA A 483 5.20 -25.19 5.26
N LEU A 484 6.47 -25.43 5.62
CA LEU A 484 7.58 -24.51 5.32
C LEU A 484 7.76 -24.22 3.82
N ASP A 485 7.28 -25.12 2.98
CA ASP A 485 7.27 -24.98 1.53
C ASP A 485 6.25 -23.96 1.01
N SER A 486 5.47 -23.34 1.90
CA SER A 486 4.50 -22.29 1.65
C SER A 486 4.90 -20.95 2.31
N PHE A 487 6.14 -20.84 2.80
CA PHE A 487 6.66 -19.63 3.41
C PHE A 487 7.95 -19.14 2.74
N GLY A 488 7.96 -17.87 2.38
CA GLY A 488 9.11 -17.18 1.83
C GLY A 488 9.33 -15.81 2.47
N TYR A 489 10.58 -15.50 2.78
CA TYR A 489 11.05 -14.16 3.09
C TYR A 489 12.38 -13.89 2.38
N SER A 490 12.43 -12.81 1.60
CA SER A 490 13.60 -12.41 0.84
C SER A 490 13.85 -10.92 1.03
N GLN A 491 15.01 -10.59 1.59
CA GLN A 491 15.42 -9.21 1.83
C GLN A 491 16.68 -8.89 1.02
N VAL A 492 16.57 -7.99 0.05
CA VAL A 492 17.67 -7.68 -0.87
C VAL A 492 17.87 -6.17 -1.01
N GLY A 493 18.95 -5.73 -1.64
CA GLY A 493 19.21 -4.31 -1.92
C GLY A 493 19.70 -4.12 -3.35
N GLY A 494 20.15 -2.91 -3.66
CA GLY A 494 20.57 -2.50 -5.00
C GLY A 494 19.40 -2.08 -5.91
N ASN A 495 18.26 -1.68 -5.35
CA ASN A 495 17.07 -1.25 -6.07
C ASN A 495 16.32 -0.13 -5.34
N SER A 496 15.74 0.79 -6.10
CA SER A 496 14.88 1.85 -5.58
C SER A 496 13.63 1.27 -4.91
N HIS A 497 13.04 2.03 -3.99
CA HIS A 497 11.82 1.65 -3.29
C HIS A 497 10.72 1.25 -4.28
N CYS A 498 10.08 0.10 -4.05
CA CYS A 498 9.06 -0.50 -4.91
C CYS A 498 9.51 -0.90 -6.33
N SER A 499 10.80 -0.79 -6.66
CA SER A 499 11.34 -1.33 -7.90
C SER A 499 11.71 -2.79 -7.68
N PHE A 500 11.00 -3.72 -8.34
CA PHE A 500 11.22 -5.15 -8.11
C PHE A 500 12.58 -5.65 -8.65
N PRO A 501 13.47 -6.20 -7.80
CA PRO A 501 14.81 -6.62 -8.18
C PRO A 501 14.78 -8.01 -8.85
N SER A 502 14.33 -8.05 -10.12
CA SER A 502 14.08 -9.30 -10.86
C SER A 502 15.27 -10.26 -10.92
N SER A 503 16.51 -9.75 -10.99
CA SER A 503 17.73 -10.57 -11.00
C SER A 503 17.98 -11.31 -9.68
N GLN A 504 17.45 -10.80 -8.58
CA GLN A 504 17.66 -11.37 -7.24
C GLN A 504 16.44 -12.13 -6.74
N GLN A 505 15.22 -11.66 -7.03
CA GLN A 505 13.98 -12.21 -6.47
C GLN A 505 13.02 -12.80 -7.51
N GLY A 506 13.30 -12.66 -8.81
CA GLY A 506 12.38 -13.06 -9.87
C GLY A 506 12.10 -14.56 -9.93
N SER A 507 13.13 -15.40 -9.75
CA SER A 507 12.96 -16.85 -9.70
C SER A 507 12.16 -17.30 -8.48
N GLU A 508 12.33 -16.63 -7.34
CA GLU A 508 11.59 -16.92 -6.11
C GLU A 508 10.11 -16.53 -6.28
N LEU A 509 9.84 -15.32 -6.77
CA LEU A 509 8.47 -14.88 -7.05
C LEU A 509 7.74 -15.84 -8.01
N ASN A 510 8.41 -16.20 -9.11
CA ASN A 510 7.85 -17.15 -10.08
C ASN A 510 7.60 -18.52 -9.43
N ALA A 511 8.47 -18.99 -8.53
CA ALA A 511 8.27 -20.26 -7.83
C ALA A 511 6.98 -20.28 -7.01
N PHE A 512 6.70 -19.21 -6.27
CA PHE A 512 5.46 -19.07 -5.50
C PHE A 512 4.23 -18.98 -6.40
N ILE A 513 4.28 -18.15 -7.44
CA ILE A 513 3.16 -18.00 -8.39
C ILE A 513 2.88 -19.33 -9.10
N ASP A 514 3.93 -20.01 -9.56
CA ASP A 514 3.83 -21.29 -10.26
C ASP A 514 3.18 -22.35 -9.38
N LYS A 515 3.64 -22.46 -8.13
CA LYS A 515 3.15 -23.47 -7.19
C LYS A 515 1.72 -23.20 -6.72
N PHE A 516 1.43 -21.98 -6.29
CA PHE A 516 0.19 -21.67 -5.55
C PHE A 516 -0.94 -21.11 -6.42
N LEU A 517 -0.63 -20.52 -7.58
CA LEU A 517 -1.63 -19.98 -8.48
C LEU A 517 -1.74 -20.80 -9.77
N LEU A 518 -0.62 -21.16 -10.39
CA LEU A 518 -0.62 -21.94 -11.63
C LEU A 518 -0.68 -23.45 -11.40
N ARG A 519 -0.49 -23.92 -10.15
CA ARG A 519 -0.48 -25.34 -9.75
C ARG A 519 0.48 -26.20 -10.57
N ARG A 520 1.68 -25.69 -10.82
CA ARG A 520 2.77 -26.38 -11.50
C ARG A 520 4.05 -26.36 -10.66
N SER A 521 5.05 -27.16 -11.04
CA SER A 521 6.36 -27.11 -10.37
C SER A 521 6.99 -25.74 -10.58
N GLY A 522 7.39 -25.08 -9.49
CA GLY A 522 7.94 -23.73 -9.49
C GLY A 522 9.39 -23.62 -8.99
N GLY A 523 10.03 -24.72 -8.59
CA GLY A 523 11.31 -24.67 -7.88
C GLY A 523 11.14 -24.47 -6.36
N ASN A 524 12.15 -23.92 -5.69
CA ASN A 524 12.16 -23.81 -4.23
C ASN A 524 11.27 -22.65 -3.74
N THR A 525 10.27 -22.97 -2.91
CA THR A 525 9.39 -22.01 -2.23
C THR A 525 9.57 -22.02 -0.71
N ASN A 526 10.63 -22.65 -0.22
CA ASN A 526 11.05 -22.59 1.17
C ASN A 526 12.22 -21.60 1.27
N ILE A 527 11.91 -20.31 1.45
CA ILE A 527 12.89 -19.21 1.35
C ILE A 527 12.95 -18.44 2.67
N PHE A 528 14.15 -18.22 3.18
CA PHE A 528 14.41 -17.26 4.26
C PHE A 528 15.83 -16.72 4.12
N ARG A 529 15.99 -15.50 3.61
CA ARG A 529 17.30 -14.90 3.38
C ARG A 529 17.32 -13.38 3.47
N SER A 530 18.49 -12.84 3.76
CA SER A 530 18.83 -11.42 3.61
C SER A 530 20.20 -11.28 2.94
N THR A 531 20.40 -10.26 2.11
CA THR A 531 21.72 -9.88 1.58
C THR A 531 22.57 -9.14 2.62
N GLN A 532 21.97 -8.70 3.73
CA GLN A 532 22.67 -8.08 4.85
C GLN A 532 22.71 -9.02 6.05
N THR A 533 23.84 -9.04 6.75
CA THR A 533 23.96 -9.78 8.02
C THR A 533 23.47 -8.91 9.18
N HIS A 534 22.57 -9.44 9.99
CA HIS A 534 22.01 -8.77 11.17
C HIS A 534 22.68 -9.25 12.47
N SER A 535 24.01 -9.08 12.59
CA SER A 535 24.81 -9.67 13.68
C SER A 535 24.42 -9.21 15.09
N SER A 536 23.81 -8.03 15.23
CA SER A 536 23.31 -7.50 16.50
C SER A 536 21.95 -8.07 16.91
N PHE A 537 21.35 -8.94 16.09
CA PHE A 537 20.00 -9.46 16.31
C PHE A 537 19.97 -10.99 16.32
N ASN A 538 19.43 -11.57 17.40
CA ASN A 538 19.29 -13.00 17.56
C ASN A 538 17.81 -13.39 17.66
N LEU A 539 17.31 -14.13 16.67
CA LEU A 539 15.92 -14.62 16.61
C LEU A 539 15.49 -15.38 17.87
N ASN A 540 16.38 -16.17 18.47
CA ASN A 540 16.06 -17.01 19.63
C ASN A 540 15.85 -16.18 20.90
N ASN A 541 16.54 -15.04 21.04
CA ASN A 541 16.32 -14.13 22.17
C ASN A 541 14.91 -13.51 22.13
N TRP A 542 14.37 -13.31 20.93
CA TRP A 542 13.03 -12.76 20.70
C TRP A 542 11.93 -13.82 20.65
N SER A 543 12.31 -15.10 20.55
CA SER A 543 11.38 -16.24 20.44
C SER A 543 11.92 -17.50 21.15
N PRO A 544 12.04 -17.48 22.50
CA PRO A 544 12.68 -18.56 23.26
C PRO A 544 11.85 -19.85 23.35
N TRP A 545 10.60 -19.86 22.89
CA TRP A 545 9.74 -21.04 22.91
C TRP A 545 10.15 -22.07 21.86
N ALA A 546 9.88 -23.35 22.18
CA ALA A 546 10.04 -24.45 21.25
C ALA A 546 8.94 -24.41 20.17
N VAL A 547 9.29 -24.90 18.97
CA VAL A 547 8.33 -25.07 17.86
C VAL A 547 7.74 -26.49 17.96
N PRO A 548 6.44 -26.65 18.24
CA PRO A 548 5.80 -27.97 18.27
C PRO A 548 5.60 -28.51 16.85
N SER A 549 5.49 -29.83 16.70
CA SER A 549 4.92 -30.44 15.49
C SER A 549 3.42 -30.59 15.70
N LEU A 550 2.61 -29.80 15.01
CA LEU A 550 1.15 -29.85 15.09
C LEU A 550 0.65 -30.91 14.12
N ASN A 551 0.10 -32.00 14.66
CA ASN A 551 -0.43 -33.10 13.86
C ASN A 551 -1.80 -32.77 13.27
#